data_AF-A0A6N6VI82-F1
#
_entry.id   AF-A0A6N6VI82-F1
#
_cell.length_a   1.000
_cell.length_b   1.000
_cell.length_c   1.000
_cell.angle_alpha   90.00
_cell.angle_beta   90.00
_cell.angle_gamma   90.00
#
_symmetry.space_group_name_H-M   'P 1'
#
loop_
_entity.id
_entity.type
_entity.pdbx_description
1 polymer ?
#
loop_
_entity_poly.entity_id
_entity_poly.type
_entity_poly.pdbx_seq_one_letter_code
_entity_poly.pdbx_strand_id
1 'polypeptide(L)'
;MSNATTNRDRIFGIVPRNLATPVTASVFVVIGVSGLMLFFGLFEDSVKEMHEWIGLAFVAAVILHLARNWIPLQVMMRQKATKASALAVALVAAVFIGGAMMGGEEENPLRVMARAVETAPLEASAAVLGISQDEIFARLRKAGIEPAADARSLADIIEKSGADPRRVMGAVVASTQD
;
A
#
# COMPACT_ATOMS: atom_id res chain seq x y z
N MET A 1 -0.22 38.89 -27.98
CA MET A 1 -1.15 38.04 -27.20
C MET A 1 -2.00 37.27 -28.23
N SER A 2 -2.11 35.95 -28.31
CA SER A 2 -1.77 34.82 -27.45
C SER A 2 -1.71 33.56 -28.34
N ASN A 3 -0.60 32.81 -28.29
CA ASN A 3 -0.28 31.68 -29.17
C ASN A 3 -0.63 30.34 -28.45
N ALA A 4 -1.91 30.15 -28.08
CA ALA A 4 -2.32 29.09 -27.17
C ALA A 4 -3.10 27.91 -27.81
N THR A 5 -3.35 27.91 -29.13
CA THR A 5 -4.21 26.90 -29.78
C THR A 5 -3.45 25.71 -30.38
N THR A 6 -2.13 25.77 -30.55
CA THR A 6 -1.40 24.75 -31.33
C THR A 6 -0.98 23.50 -30.54
N ASN A 7 -0.96 23.55 -29.20
CA ASN A 7 -0.39 22.46 -28.40
C ASN A 7 -1.41 21.37 -28.01
N ARG A 8 -2.71 21.72 -27.90
CA ARG A 8 -3.75 20.78 -27.47
C ARG A 8 -3.94 19.65 -28.50
N ASP A 9 -3.89 19.96 -29.79
CA ASP A 9 -4.16 19.00 -30.86
C ASP A 9 -3.04 17.96 -31.07
N ARG A 10 -1.80 18.29 -30.69
CA ARG A 10 -0.64 17.39 -30.87
C ARG A 10 -0.60 16.25 -29.86
N ILE A 11 -1.06 16.47 -28.63
CA ILE A 11 -1.08 15.45 -27.57
C ILE A 11 -2.22 14.45 -27.80
N PHE A 12 -3.38 14.93 -28.28
CA PHE A 12 -4.55 14.09 -28.56
C PHE A 12 -4.50 13.37 -29.92
N GLY A 13 -3.50 13.65 -30.77
CA GLY A 13 -3.28 12.98 -32.05
C GLY A 13 -2.66 11.57 -31.96
N ILE A 14 -2.05 11.21 -30.82
CA ILE A 14 -1.25 9.98 -30.67
C ILE A 14 -2.13 8.73 -30.42
N VAL A 15 -3.35 8.91 -29.89
CA VAL A 15 -4.27 7.78 -29.61
C VAL A 15 -5.61 8.03 -30.31
N PRO A 16 -6.05 7.16 -31.24
CA PRO A 16 -7.31 7.31 -31.94
C PRO A 16 -8.49 7.22 -30.96
N ARG A 17 -9.51 8.07 -31.13
CA ARG A 17 -10.65 8.25 -30.19
C ARG A 17 -11.49 6.97 -30.01
N ASN A 18 -11.43 6.11 -31.00
CA ASN A 18 -12.03 4.78 -31.13
C ASN A 18 -11.27 3.69 -30.34
N LEU A 19 -10.04 3.93 -29.89
CA LEU A 19 -9.31 2.99 -29.02
C LEU A 19 -9.46 3.31 -27.53
N ALA A 20 -9.69 4.57 -27.17
CA ALA A 20 -9.68 4.98 -25.76
C ALA A 20 -10.75 4.25 -24.93
N THR A 21 -11.99 4.16 -25.44
CA THR A 21 -13.09 3.48 -24.72
C THR A 21 -12.86 1.97 -24.55
N PRO A 22 -12.54 1.18 -25.60
CA PRO A 22 -12.31 -0.26 -25.42
C PRO A 22 -11.07 -0.56 -24.56
N VAL A 23 -10.03 0.29 -24.62
CA VAL A 23 -8.85 0.16 -23.75
C VAL A 23 -9.23 0.41 -22.29
N THR A 24 -9.91 1.52 -21.98
CA THR A 24 -10.35 1.81 -20.60
C THR A 24 -11.29 0.71 -20.08
N ALA A 25 -12.20 0.19 -20.91
CA ALA A 25 -13.10 -0.89 -20.53
C ALA A 25 -12.35 -2.21 -20.24
N SER A 26 -11.36 -2.56 -21.06
CA SER A 26 -10.56 -3.78 -20.86
C SER A 26 -9.73 -3.70 -19.58
N VAL A 27 -9.08 -2.56 -19.32
CA VAL A 27 -8.31 -2.33 -18.09
C VAL A 27 -9.22 -2.32 -16.86
N PHE A 28 -10.44 -1.75 -16.98
CA PHE A 28 -11.44 -1.77 -15.91
C PHE A 28 -11.81 -3.20 -15.49
N VAL A 29 -12.00 -4.12 -16.44
CA VAL A 29 -12.30 -5.53 -16.12
C VAL A 29 -11.16 -6.16 -15.32
N VAL A 30 -9.90 -5.98 -15.75
CA VAL A 30 -8.73 -6.55 -15.06
C VAL A 30 -8.62 -6.03 -13.62
N ILE A 31 -8.83 -4.73 -13.41
CA ILE A 31 -8.79 -4.12 -12.07
C ILE A 31 -9.98 -4.56 -11.23
N GLY A 32 -11.16 -4.67 -11.81
CA GLY A 32 -12.36 -5.14 -11.11
C GLY A 32 -12.18 -6.56 -10.59
N VAL A 33 -11.69 -7.47 -11.44
CA VAL A 33 -11.43 -8.87 -11.05
C VAL A 33 -10.36 -8.94 -9.96
N SER A 34 -9.23 -8.24 -10.13
CA SER A 34 -8.18 -8.23 -9.10
C SER A 34 -8.63 -7.60 -7.78
N GLY A 35 -9.45 -6.56 -7.80
CA GLY A 35 -10.06 -5.98 -6.61
C GLY A 35 -11.00 -6.96 -5.89
N LEU A 36 -11.79 -7.75 -6.63
CA LEU A 36 -12.60 -8.83 -6.06
C LEU A 36 -11.73 -9.92 -5.44
N MET A 37 -10.63 -10.30 -6.09
CA MET A 37 -9.69 -11.29 -5.53
C MET A 37 -9.10 -10.80 -4.21
N LEU A 38 -8.70 -9.54 -4.12
CA LEU A 38 -8.20 -8.94 -2.88
C LEU A 38 -9.27 -8.89 -1.79
N PHE A 39 -10.52 -8.58 -2.14
CA PHE A 39 -11.63 -8.58 -1.18
C PHE A 39 -11.85 -9.95 -0.52
N PHE A 40 -11.63 -11.05 -1.26
CA PHE A 40 -11.74 -12.41 -0.74
C PHE A 40 -10.40 -12.98 -0.21
N GLY A 41 -9.33 -12.19 -0.15
CA GLY A 41 -8.02 -12.63 0.34
C GLY A 41 -7.31 -13.66 -0.57
N LEU A 42 -7.65 -13.70 -1.86
CA LEU A 42 -7.06 -14.66 -2.81
C LEU A 42 -5.71 -14.15 -3.32
N PHE A 43 -4.65 -14.95 -3.12
CA PHE A 43 -3.30 -14.66 -3.62
C PHE A 43 -2.80 -13.26 -3.26
N GLU A 44 -3.01 -12.88 -1.99
CA GLU A 44 -2.93 -11.50 -1.50
C GLU A 44 -1.63 -10.80 -1.89
N ASP A 45 -0.47 -11.40 -1.64
CA ASP A 45 0.83 -10.75 -1.92
C ASP A 45 1.03 -10.44 -3.41
N SER A 46 0.81 -11.42 -4.30
CA SER A 46 1.05 -11.26 -5.73
C SER A 46 -0.02 -10.40 -6.41
N VAL A 47 -1.29 -10.57 -6.03
CA VAL A 47 -2.40 -9.81 -6.62
C VAL A 47 -2.36 -8.37 -6.14
N LYS A 48 -1.94 -8.10 -4.91
CA LYS A 48 -1.85 -6.75 -4.36
C LYS A 48 -0.83 -5.91 -5.13
N GLU A 49 0.38 -6.43 -5.32
CA GLU A 49 1.41 -5.71 -6.08
C GLU A 49 0.92 -5.42 -7.51
N MET A 50 0.33 -6.41 -8.18
CA MET A 50 -0.25 -6.24 -9.52
C MET A 50 -1.37 -5.19 -9.52
N HIS A 51 -2.28 -5.23 -8.55
CA HIS A 51 -3.44 -4.33 -8.47
C HIS A 51 -3.01 -2.88 -8.22
N GLU A 52 -1.98 -2.66 -7.40
CA GLU A 52 -1.42 -1.32 -7.15
C GLU A 52 -0.85 -0.71 -8.43
N TRP A 53 -0.01 -1.44 -9.17
CA TRP A 53 0.60 -0.95 -10.41
C TRP A 53 -0.40 -0.77 -11.56
N ILE A 54 -1.27 -1.77 -11.79
CA ILE A 54 -2.30 -1.69 -12.84
C ILE A 54 -3.34 -0.62 -12.47
N GLY A 55 -3.69 -0.49 -11.20
CA GLY A 55 -4.56 0.56 -10.66
C GLY A 55 -4.03 1.95 -10.98
N LEU A 56 -2.73 2.19 -10.77
CA LEU A 56 -2.09 3.46 -11.12
C LEU A 56 -2.18 3.75 -12.63
N ALA A 57 -1.89 2.75 -13.47
CA ALA A 57 -2.00 2.88 -14.92
C ALA A 57 -3.44 3.18 -15.38
N PHE A 58 -4.44 2.58 -14.71
CA PHE A 58 -5.85 2.84 -14.99
C PHE A 58 -6.29 4.24 -14.58
N VAL A 59 -5.85 4.75 -13.44
CA VAL A 59 -6.12 6.15 -13.05
C VAL A 59 -5.61 7.09 -14.13
N ALA A 60 -4.40 6.88 -14.65
CA ALA A 60 -3.87 7.67 -15.75
C ALA A 60 -4.73 7.55 -17.03
N ALA A 61 -5.13 6.33 -17.41
CA ALA A 61 -6.02 6.10 -18.55
C ALA A 61 -7.39 6.78 -18.40
N VAL A 62 -7.96 6.75 -17.19
CA VAL A 62 -9.23 7.41 -16.86
C VAL A 62 -9.09 8.93 -16.93
N ILE A 63 -8.03 9.52 -16.37
CA ILE A 63 -7.77 10.96 -16.48
C ILE A 63 -7.68 11.39 -17.95
N LEU A 64 -6.94 10.64 -18.77
CA LEU A 64 -6.84 10.90 -20.21
C LEU A 64 -8.21 10.78 -20.90
N HIS A 65 -9.00 9.76 -20.54
CA HIS A 65 -10.35 9.55 -21.07
C HIS A 65 -11.28 10.74 -20.71
N LEU A 66 -11.23 11.22 -19.47
CA LEU A 66 -12.01 12.37 -18.99
C LEU A 66 -11.58 13.67 -19.66
N ALA A 67 -10.28 13.94 -19.74
CA ALA A 67 -9.74 15.13 -20.39
C ALA A 67 -10.16 15.23 -21.86
N ARG A 68 -10.20 14.09 -22.57
CA ARG A 68 -10.62 14.02 -23.98
C ARG A 68 -12.14 14.09 -24.15
N ASN A 69 -12.91 13.58 -23.19
CA ASN A 69 -14.38 13.57 -23.23
C ASN A 69 -15.02 14.59 -22.27
N TRP A 70 -14.32 15.70 -22.03
CA TRP A 70 -14.72 16.71 -21.05
C TRP A 70 -16.08 17.36 -21.36
N ILE A 71 -16.35 17.68 -22.63
CA ILE A 71 -17.61 18.33 -23.05
C ILE A 71 -18.81 17.39 -22.86
N PRO A 72 -18.82 16.14 -23.37
CA PRO A 72 -19.86 15.16 -23.06
C PRO A 72 -20.07 14.94 -21.56
N LEU A 73 -18.98 14.88 -20.79
CA LEU A 73 -19.04 14.70 -19.34
C LEU A 73 -19.79 15.86 -18.66
N GLN A 74 -19.48 17.11 -19.04
CA GLN A 74 -20.18 18.30 -18.51
C GLN A 74 -21.69 18.28 -18.81
N VAL A 75 -22.08 17.82 -20.00
CA VAL A 75 -23.50 17.68 -20.37
C VAL A 75 -24.17 16.58 -19.54
N MET A 76 -23.50 15.43 -19.37
CA MET A 76 -24.01 14.32 -18.56
C MET A 76 -24.16 14.72 -17.09
N MET A 77 -23.23 15.50 -16.53
CA MET A 77 -23.28 16.01 -15.15
C MET A 77 -24.41 17.00 -14.88
N ARG A 78 -25.05 17.56 -15.93
CA ARG A 78 -26.25 18.39 -15.77
C ARG A 78 -27.51 17.58 -15.56
N GLN A 79 -27.52 16.30 -15.93
CA GLN A 79 -28.68 15.43 -15.80
C GLN A 79 -28.90 15.03 -14.33
N LYS A 80 -30.15 15.09 -13.87
CA LYS A 80 -30.52 14.73 -12.49
C LYS A 80 -30.17 13.28 -12.15
N ALA A 81 -30.35 12.37 -13.11
CA ALA A 81 -30.01 10.95 -12.95
C ALA A 81 -28.52 10.74 -12.67
N THR A 82 -27.64 11.39 -13.43
CA THR A 82 -26.18 11.34 -13.21
C THR A 82 -25.81 11.85 -11.82
N LYS A 83 -26.36 13.01 -11.42
CA LYS A 83 -26.10 13.57 -10.08
C LYS A 83 -26.54 12.63 -8.96
N ALA A 84 -27.73 12.03 -9.10
CA ALA A 84 -28.24 11.06 -8.13
C ALA A 84 -27.35 9.82 -8.05
N SER A 85 -26.92 9.28 -9.20
CA SER A 85 -26.00 8.13 -9.23
C SER A 85 -24.64 8.45 -8.62
N ALA A 86 -24.07 9.63 -8.91
CA ALA A 86 -22.80 10.07 -8.36
C ALA A 86 -22.89 10.24 -6.83
N LEU A 87 -23.99 10.81 -6.34
CA LEU A 87 -24.24 10.93 -4.90
C LEU A 87 -24.36 9.55 -4.25
N ALA A 88 -25.10 8.62 -4.84
CA ALA A 88 -25.25 7.26 -4.30
C ALA A 88 -23.89 6.55 -4.21
N VAL A 89 -23.07 6.61 -5.26
CA VAL A 89 -21.71 6.05 -5.26
C VAL A 89 -20.84 6.72 -4.21
N ALA A 90 -20.90 8.05 -4.08
CA ALA A 90 -20.12 8.80 -3.08
C ALA A 90 -20.52 8.42 -1.65
N LEU A 91 -21.82 8.22 -1.38
CA LEU A 91 -22.30 7.78 -0.07
C LEU A 91 -21.84 6.37 0.26
N VAL A 92 -21.94 5.44 -0.69
CA VAL A 92 -21.43 4.07 -0.51
C VAL A 92 -19.92 4.10 -0.24
N ALA A 93 -19.16 4.83 -1.05
CA ALA A 93 -17.72 5.00 -0.85
C ALA A 93 -17.40 5.60 0.52
N ALA A 94 -18.15 6.62 0.96
CA ALA A 94 -17.98 7.25 2.27
C ALA A 94 -18.24 6.28 3.43
N VAL A 95 -19.21 5.37 3.31
CA VAL A 95 -19.47 4.32 4.32
C VAL A 95 -18.28 3.36 4.40
N PHE A 96 -17.77 2.88 3.26
CA PHE A 96 -16.63 1.95 3.26
C PHE A 96 -15.34 2.63 3.76
N ILE A 97 -15.03 3.83 3.27
CA ILE A 97 -13.84 4.59 3.70
C ILE A 97 -13.96 5.00 5.16
N GLY A 98 -15.11 5.53 5.57
CA GLY A 98 -15.38 5.91 6.96
C GLY A 98 -15.32 4.70 7.89
N GLY A 99 -15.85 3.56 7.47
CA GLY A 99 -15.72 2.29 8.18
C GLY A 99 -14.27 1.84 8.32
N ALA A 100 -13.46 1.95 7.26
CA ALA A 100 -12.03 1.64 7.31
C ALA A 100 -11.22 2.64 8.17
N MET A 101 -11.65 3.89 8.27
CA MET A 101 -10.99 4.91 9.11
C MET A 101 -11.41 4.81 10.60
N MET A 102 -12.65 4.40 10.87
CA MET A 102 -13.18 4.28 12.24
C MET A 102 -12.98 2.89 12.84
N GLY A 103 -12.95 1.84 12.01
CA GLY A 103 -12.45 0.54 12.41
C GLY A 103 -10.96 0.67 12.59
N GLY A 104 -10.53 0.98 13.83
CA GLY A 104 -9.10 0.91 14.16
C GLY A 104 -8.56 -0.40 13.63
N GLU A 105 -7.40 -0.37 12.96
CA GLU A 105 -6.70 -1.59 12.55
C GLU A 105 -6.77 -2.54 13.74
N GLU A 106 -7.48 -3.67 13.61
CA GLU A 106 -7.27 -4.77 14.54
C GLU A 106 -5.79 -5.08 14.39
N GLU A 107 -4.98 -4.55 15.31
CA GLU A 107 -3.53 -4.66 15.21
C GLU A 107 -3.27 -6.15 15.13
N ASN A 108 -2.72 -6.58 13.98
CA ASN A 108 -2.43 -7.98 13.71
C ASN A 108 -1.79 -8.57 14.98
N PRO A 109 -2.37 -9.62 15.60
CA PRO A 109 -1.89 -10.13 16.87
C PRO A 109 -0.39 -10.42 16.88
N LEU A 110 0.15 -10.82 15.72
CA LEU A 110 1.58 -11.05 15.52
C LEU A 110 2.39 -9.74 15.60
N ARG A 111 1.86 -8.62 15.09
CA ARG A 111 2.46 -7.28 15.20
C ARG A 111 2.44 -6.78 16.64
N VAL A 112 1.35 -7.04 17.38
CA VAL A 112 1.26 -6.72 18.81
C VAL A 112 2.29 -7.51 19.60
N MET A 113 2.39 -8.82 19.36
CA MET A 113 3.40 -9.67 19.99
C MET A 113 4.83 -9.25 19.64
N ALA A 114 5.11 -8.93 18.37
CA ALA A 114 6.42 -8.45 17.95
C ALA A 114 6.81 -7.15 18.67
N ARG A 115 5.89 -6.17 18.78
CA ARG A 115 6.12 -4.95 19.54
C ARG A 115 6.34 -5.22 21.03
N ALA A 116 5.60 -6.16 21.61
CA ALA A 116 5.78 -6.54 23.01
C ALA A 116 7.18 -7.15 23.25
N VAL A 117 7.65 -8.03 22.35
CA VAL A 117 9.01 -8.58 22.41
C VAL A 117 10.08 -7.51 22.16
N GLU A 118 9.83 -6.55 21.28
CA GLU A 118 10.78 -5.49 20.93
C GLU A 118 11.02 -4.53 22.11
N THR A 119 9.96 -4.17 22.82
CA THR A 119 9.95 -3.21 23.93
C THR A 119 10.20 -3.82 25.31
N ALA A 120 10.09 -5.15 25.43
CA ALA A 120 10.38 -5.86 26.67
C ALA A 120 11.87 -5.79 27.05
N PRO A 121 12.22 -6.01 28.33
CA PRO A 121 13.60 -6.21 28.76
C PRO A 121 14.26 -7.33 27.95
N LEU A 122 15.53 -7.15 27.58
CA LEU A 122 16.27 -8.12 26.75
C LEU A 122 16.17 -9.56 27.26
N GLU A 123 16.17 -9.75 28.59
CA GLU A 123 16.07 -11.07 29.22
C GLU A 123 14.69 -11.71 28.98
N ALA A 124 13.62 -10.90 29.01
CA ALA A 124 12.26 -11.36 28.72
C ALA A 124 12.08 -11.63 27.22
N SER A 125 12.63 -10.77 26.35
CA SER A 125 12.65 -11.00 24.91
C SER A 125 13.40 -12.29 24.56
N ALA A 126 14.56 -12.52 25.19
CA ALA A 126 15.36 -13.72 25.01
C ALA A 126 14.60 -14.99 25.45
N ALA A 127 13.91 -14.93 26.59
CA ALA A 127 13.08 -16.03 27.09
C ALA A 127 11.93 -16.38 26.13
N VAL A 128 11.24 -15.39 25.57
CA VAL A 128 10.18 -15.61 24.57
C VAL A 128 10.73 -16.22 23.29
N LEU A 129 11.95 -15.82 22.90
CA LEU A 129 12.64 -16.32 21.71
C LEU A 129 13.35 -17.66 21.91
N GLY A 130 13.42 -18.17 23.14
CA GLY A 130 14.11 -19.41 23.48
C GLY A 130 15.64 -19.35 23.33
N ILE A 131 16.24 -18.15 23.42
CA ILE A 131 17.69 -17.93 23.29
C ILE A 131 18.23 -17.17 24.51
N SER A 132 19.55 -17.08 24.65
CA SER A 132 20.18 -16.23 25.67
C SER A 132 20.34 -14.79 25.17
N GLN A 133 20.52 -13.85 26.10
CA GLN A 133 20.85 -12.46 25.77
C GLN A 133 22.18 -12.34 25.02
N ASP A 134 23.17 -13.16 25.38
CA ASP A 134 24.46 -13.22 24.68
C ASP A 134 24.28 -13.67 23.22
N GLU A 135 23.37 -14.61 22.96
CA GLU A 135 23.04 -15.08 21.61
C GLU A 135 22.35 -13.99 20.78
N ILE A 136 21.48 -13.17 21.39
CA ILE A 136 20.91 -11.97 20.73
C ILE A 136 22.04 -11.05 20.25
N PHE A 137 22.98 -10.71 21.13
CA PHE A 137 24.10 -9.84 20.77
C PHE A 137 25.02 -10.47 19.72
N ALA A 138 25.28 -11.78 19.81
CA ALA A 138 26.07 -12.50 18.82
C ALA A 138 25.43 -12.47 17.42
N ARG A 139 24.11 -12.71 17.34
CA ARG A 139 23.36 -12.66 16.07
C ARG A 139 23.33 -11.27 15.47
N LEU A 140 23.14 -10.24 16.29
CA LEU A 140 23.16 -8.85 15.83
C LEU A 140 24.53 -8.48 15.25
N ARG A 141 25.63 -8.83 15.93
CA ARG A 141 26.99 -8.60 15.42
C ARG A 141 27.26 -9.38 14.13
N LYS A 142 26.79 -10.63 14.03
CA LYS A 142 26.86 -11.44 12.80
C LYS A 142 26.11 -10.77 11.63
N ALA A 143 25.02 -10.04 11.93
CA ALA A 143 24.27 -9.24 10.97
C ALA A 143 24.87 -7.84 10.68
N GLY A 144 26.03 -7.53 11.26
CA GLY A 144 26.71 -6.24 11.11
C GLY A 144 26.05 -5.10 11.90
N ILE A 145 25.27 -5.43 12.93
CA ILE A 145 24.63 -4.47 13.83
C ILE A 145 25.40 -4.52 15.14
N GLU A 146 26.01 -3.40 15.55
CA GLU A 146 26.72 -3.35 16.82
C GLU A 146 25.75 -2.90 17.93
N PRO A 147 25.30 -3.82 18.81
CA PRO A 147 24.37 -3.48 19.87
C PRO A 147 25.10 -2.72 20.97
N ALA A 148 24.46 -1.66 21.49
CA ALA A 148 25.01 -0.95 22.63
C ALA A 148 25.05 -1.86 23.86
N ALA A 149 26.19 -1.90 24.57
CA ALA A 149 26.38 -2.78 25.73
C ALA A 149 25.44 -2.45 26.91
N ASP A 150 24.86 -1.25 26.93
CA ASP A 150 23.91 -0.76 27.93
C ASP A 150 22.45 -0.80 27.43
N ALA A 151 22.18 -1.45 26.30
CA ALA A 151 20.83 -1.56 25.76
C ALA A 151 19.94 -2.39 26.69
N ARG A 152 18.72 -1.89 26.95
CA ARG A 152 17.77 -2.55 27.87
C ARG A 152 16.71 -3.35 27.14
N SER A 153 16.51 -3.09 25.86
CA SER A 153 15.49 -3.72 25.00
C SER A 153 16.00 -3.84 23.56
N LEU A 154 15.29 -4.56 22.69
CA LEU A 154 15.57 -4.55 21.25
C LEU A 154 15.24 -3.17 20.64
N ALA A 155 14.24 -2.46 21.16
CA ALA A 155 13.91 -1.10 20.77
C ALA A 155 15.07 -0.12 21.04
N ASP A 156 15.74 -0.23 22.19
CA ASP A 156 16.92 0.56 22.52
C ASP A 156 18.07 0.31 21.53
N ILE A 157 18.23 -0.95 21.11
CA ILE A 157 19.24 -1.33 20.11
C ILE A 157 18.90 -0.68 18.77
N ILE A 158 17.64 -0.74 18.34
CA ILE A 158 17.16 -0.12 17.10
C ILE A 158 17.43 1.38 17.11
N GLU A 159 17.04 2.07 18.20
CA GLU A 159 17.21 3.51 18.34
C GLU A 159 18.68 3.92 18.34
N LYS A 160 19.53 3.24 19.13
CA LYS A 160 20.95 3.60 19.27
C LYS A 160 21.81 3.20 18.07
N SER A 161 21.49 2.08 17.41
CA SER A 161 22.25 1.62 16.23
C SER A 161 21.81 2.30 14.94
N GLY A 162 20.61 2.89 14.90
CA GLY A 162 19.99 3.43 13.68
C GLY A 162 19.68 2.35 12.64
N ALA A 163 19.72 1.07 13.03
CA ALA A 163 19.43 -0.05 12.15
C ALA A 163 17.93 -0.14 11.85
N ASP A 164 17.59 -0.64 10.66
CA ASP A 164 16.20 -0.90 10.31
C ASP A 164 15.58 -1.94 11.27
N PRO A 165 14.40 -1.67 11.86
CA PRO A 165 13.76 -2.58 12.82
C PRO A 165 13.57 -4.01 12.29
N ARG A 166 13.30 -4.17 10.98
CA ARG A 166 13.12 -5.50 10.38
C ARG A 166 14.45 -6.23 10.27
N ARG A 167 15.56 -5.53 10.07
CA ARG A 167 16.89 -6.14 10.10
C ARG A 167 17.28 -6.61 11.50
N VAL A 168 16.98 -5.82 12.54
CA VAL A 168 17.22 -6.21 13.94
C VAL A 168 16.38 -7.43 14.30
N MET A 169 15.06 -7.36 14.09
CA MET A 169 14.16 -8.47 14.39
C MET A 169 14.48 -9.71 13.55
N GLY A 170 14.79 -9.53 12.26
CA GLY A 170 15.19 -10.61 11.38
C GLY A 170 16.48 -11.30 11.82
N ALA A 171 17.49 -10.54 12.27
CA ALA A 171 18.74 -11.10 12.79
C ALA A 171 18.52 -11.91 14.07
N VAL A 172 17.63 -11.44 14.95
CA VAL A 172 17.35 -12.08 16.24
C VAL A 172 16.47 -13.33 16.08
N VAL A 173 15.42 -13.25 15.27
CA VAL A 173 14.43 -14.32 15.06
C VAL A 173 14.92 -15.39 14.09
N ALA A 174 15.81 -15.06 13.15
CA ALA A 174 16.40 -16.06 12.27
C ALA A 174 17.10 -17.12 13.12
N SER A 175 16.57 -18.35 13.11
CA SER A 175 17.29 -19.52 13.60
C SER A 175 18.61 -19.54 12.85
N THR A 176 19.72 -19.58 13.58
CA THR A 176 21.02 -19.94 13.03
C THR A 176 20.80 -21.24 12.24
N GLN A 177 20.65 -21.15 10.92
CA GLN A 177 20.73 -22.32 10.05
C GLN A 177 22.22 -22.65 10.03
N ASP A 178 22.60 -23.51 10.97
CA ASP A 178 23.81 -24.32 10.88
C ASP A 178 23.36 -25.78 10.68
#